data_AF-A0A920JHH1-F1
#
_entry.id   AF-A0A920JHH1-F1
#
_cell.length_a   1.000
_cell.length_b   1.000
_cell.length_c   1.000
_cell.angle_alpha   90.00
_cell.angle_beta   90.00
_cell.angle_gamma   90.00
#
_symmetry.space_group_name_H-M   'P 1'
#
loop_
_entity.id
_entity.type
_entity.pdbx_description
1 polymer ?
#
loop_
_entity_poly.entity_id
_entity_poly.type
_entity_poly.pdbx_seq_one_letter_code
_entity_poly.pdbx_strand_id
1 'polypeptide(L)'
;MLETFKHTVDYLSSPTISFSILTVVTPILFPPTDWFDKINRKLGFYLLWTKTGCAVALSVITFFFAVGYMDKNFSVILMKGDNFPIVLMVYSIFFFTWLGMHKAYINDERWEKGVKAIRV
;
A
#
# COMPACT_ATOMS: atom_id res chain seq x y z
N MET A 1 -18.96 -22.37 -2.05
CA MET A 1 -18.43 -21.06 -2.52
C MET A 1 -18.03 -20.17 -1.35
N LEU A 2 -18.94 -19.83 -0.43
CA LEU A 2 -18.61 -18.99 0.74
C LEU A 2 -17.60 -19.67 1.68
N GLU A 3 -17.76 -20.96 1.96
CA GLU A 3 -16.81 -21.73 2.79
C GLU A 3 -15.43 -21.79 2.14
N THR A 4 -15.36 -22.09 0.84
CA THR A 4 -14.12 -22.09 0.07
C THR A 4 -13.42 -20.73 0.13
N PHE A 5 -14.18 -19.64 0.01
CA PHE A 5 -13.66 -18.28 0.15
C PHE A 5 -13.10 -18.03 1.56
N LYS A 6 -13.86 -18.37 2.62
CA LYS A 6 -13.41 -18.25 4.01
C LYS A 6 -12.12 -19.01 4.26
N HIS A 7 -12.06 -20.29 3.89
CA HIS A 7 -10.84 -21.10 4.02
C HIS A 7 -9.64 -20.53 3.27
N THR A 8 -9.87 -19.90 2.11
CA THR A 8 -8.81 -19.25 1.33
C THR A 8 -8.28 -18.02 2.07
N VAL A 9 -9.18 -17.17 2.58
CA VAL A 9 -8.82 -16.00 3.38
C VAL A 9 -8.06 -16.42 4.63
N ASP A 10 -8.58 -17.38 5.39
CA ASP A 10 -7.97 -17.87 6.62
C ASP A 10 -6.56 -18.43 6.38
N TYR A 11 -6.37 -19.19 5.28
CA TYR A 11 -5.07 -19.71 4.90
C TYR A 11 -4.07 -18.60 4.56
N LEU A 12 -4.47 -17.63 3.74
CA LEU A 12 -3.62 -16.50 3.34
C LEU A 12 -3.29 -15.60 4.53
N SER A 13 -4.25 -15.40 5.44
CA SER A 13 -4.11 -14.60 6.64
C SER A 13 -3.33 -15.30 7.76
N SER A 14 -2.98 -16.58 7.61
CA SER A 14 -2.12 -17.24 8.58
C SER A 14 -0.74 -16.53 8.65
N PRO A 15 -0.17 -16.30 9.86
CA PRO A 15 1.01 -15.46 10.00
C PRO A 15 2.20 -15.91 9.16
N THR A 16 2.46 -17.22 9.10
CA THR A 16 3.57 -17.79 8.33
C THR A 16 3.43 -17.53 6.83
N ILE A 17 2.22 -17.69 6.29
CA ILE A 17 1.95 -17.47 4.86
C ILE A 17 1.99 -15.98 4.55
N SER A 18 1.27 -15.16 5.31
CA SER A 18 1.27 -13.71 5.14
C SER A 18 2.68 -13.12 5.22
N PHE A 19 3.48 -13.50 6.22
CA PHE A 19 4.84 -13.01 6.37
C PHE A 19 5.75 -13.45 5.20
N SER A 20 5.61 -14.69 4.74
CA SER A 20 6.37 -15.20 3.61
C SER A 20 6.03 -14.46 2.32
N ILE A 21 4.74 -14.21 2.07
CA ILE A 21 4.27 -13.42 0.92
C ILE A 21 4.84 -12.00 1.01
N LEU A 22 4.73 -11.34 2.17
CA LEU A 22 5.25 -9.99 2.37
C LEU A 22 6.76 -9.92 2.14
N THR A 23 7.52 -10.92 2.60
CA THR A 23 8.97 -10.97 2.42
C THR A 23 9.35 -11.02 0.94
N VAL A 24 8.61 -11.78 0.12
CA VAL A 24 8.86 -11.88 -1.32
C VAL A 24 8.35 -10.66 -2.08
N VAL A 25 7.19 -10.13 -1.71
CA VAL A 25 6.55 -9.00 -2.40
C VAL A 25 7.25 -7.67 -2.09
N THR A 26 7.75 -7.49 -0.87
CA THR A 26 8.37 -6.24 -0.42
C THR A 26 9.48 -5.75 -1.35
N PRO A 27 10.53 -6.53 -1.70
CA PRO A 27 11.58 -6.04 -2.58
C PRO A 27 11.09 -5.84 -4.03
N ILE A 28 9.94 -6.39 -4.43
CA ILE A 28 9.33 -6.10 -5.73
C ILE A 28 8.58 -4.77 -5.68
N LEU A 29 7.86 -4.50 -4.59
CA LEU A 29 7.08 -3.27 -4.40
C LEU A 29 7.97 -2.06 -4.09
N PHE A 30 9.04 -2.28 -3.33
CA PHE A 30 10.06 -1.33 -2.92
C PHE A 30 11.43 -1.80 -3.45
N PRO A 31 11.72 -1.57 -4.74
CA PRO A 31 12.90 -2.14 -5.38
C PRO A 31 14.21 -1.61 -4.76
N PRO A 32 15.03 -2.47 -4.13
CA PRO A 32 16.31 -2.04 -3.54
C PRO A 32 17.46 -2.01 -4.57
N THR A 33 17.25 -2.57 -5.76
CA THR A 33 18.25 -2.64 -6.84
C THR A 33 17.59 -2.52 -8.22
N ASP A 34 18.37 -2.19 -9.24
CA ASP A 34 17.91 -2.09 -10.64
C ASP A 34 17.24 -3.35 -11.17
N TRP A 35 17.65 -4.53 -10.68
CA TRP A 35 17.03 -5.79 -11.07
C TRP A 35 15.58 -5.88 -10.57
N PHE A 36 15.34 -5.53 -9.31
CA PHE A 36 13.99 -5.47 -8.76
C PHE A 36 13.17 -4.35 -9.40
N ASP A 37 13.77 -3.19 -9.71
CA ASP A 37 13.06 -2.08 -10.37
C ASP A 37 12.59 -2.48 -11.79
N LYS A 38 13.40 -3.23 -12.54
CA LYS A 38 12.98 -3.78 -13.84
C LYS A 38 11.75 -4.69 -13.71
N ILE A 39 11.71 -5.53 -12.67
CA ILE A 39 10.54 -6.39 -12.40
C ILE A 39 9.34 -5.54 -11.99
N ASN A 40 9.53 -4.59 -11.08
CA ASN A 40 8.50 -3.64 -10.63
C ASN A 40 7.85 -2.92 -11.82
N ARG A 41 8.66 -2.38 -12.73
CA ARG A 41 8.20 -1.68 -13.94
C ARG A 41 7.49 -2.60 -14.92
N LYS A 42 8.02 -3.81 -15.14
CA LYS A 42 7.39 -4.82 -15.99
C LYS A 42 6.00 -5.23 -15.49
N LEU A 43 5.83 -5.32 -14.16
CA LEU A 43 4.56 -5.65 -13.51
C LEU A 43 3.64 -4.43 -13.32
N GLY A 44 4.14 -3.22 -13.57
CA GLY A 44 3.37 -1.97 -13.43
C GLY A 44 3.24 -1.45 -11.99
N PHE A 45 3.96 -2.01 -11.02
CA PHE A 45 3.86 -1.59 -9.62
C PHE A 45 4.34 -0.15 -9.39
N TYR A 46 5.27 0.36 -10.20
CA TYR A 46 5.73 1.75 -10.14
C TYR A 46 4.60 2.77 -10.30
N LEU A 47 3.50 2.39 -10.95
CA LEU A 47 2.33 3.25 -11.14
C LEU A 47 1.70 3.64 -9.79
N LEU A 48 1.82 2.80 -8.76
CA LEU A 48 1.34 3.09 -7.41
C LEU A 48 1.99 4.37 -6.85
N TRP A 49 3.25 4.61 -7.20
CA TRP A 49 4.05 5.75 -6.72
C TRP A 49 3.85 7.03 -7.53
N THR A 50 2.96 7.02 -8.52
CA THR A 50 2.54 8.23 -9.24
C THR A 50 1.47 9.00 -8.47
N LYS A 51 1.21 10.26 -8.84
CA LYS A 51 0.10 11.04 -8.26
C LYS A 51 -1.26 10.39 -8.51
N THR A 52 -1.46 9.83 -9.71
CA THR A 52 -2.67 9.07 -10.05
C THR A 52 -2.78 7.81 -9.20
N GLY A 53 -1.67 7.08 -9.02
CA GLY A 53 -1.60 5.91 -8.13
C GLY A 53 -2.00 6.25 -6.69
N CYS A 54 -1.51 7.37 -6.16
CA CYS A 54 -1.90 7.89 -4.84
C CYS A 54 -3.40 8.12 -4.73
N ALA A 55 -3.96 8.86 -5.70
CA ALA A 55 -5.38 9.20 -5.69
C ALA A 55 -6.25 7.95 -5.77
N VAL A 56 -5.89 6.98 -6.63
CA VAL A 56 -6.60 5.70 -6.75
C VAL A 56 -6.50 4.92 -5.45
N ALA A 57 -5.32 4.75 -4.88
CA ALA A 57 -5.14 3.98 -3.65
C ALA A 57 -5.87 4.61 -2.44
N LEU A 58 -5.80 5.93 -2.27
CA LEU A 58 -6.56 6.65 -1.24
C LEU A 58 -8.07 6.53 -1.47
N SER A 59 -8.53 6.52 -2.72
CA SER A 59 -9.93 6.30 -3.07
C SER A 59 -10.38 4.88 -2.70
N VAL A 60 -9.53 3.87 -2.95
CA VAL A 60 -9.80 2.48 -2.55
C VAL A 60 -9.84 2.32 -1.03
N ILE A 61 -8.91 2.93 -0.29
CA ILE A 61 -8.93 2.94 1.18
C ILE A 61 -10.21 3.60 1.69
N THR A 62 -10.58 4.75 1.13
CA THR A 62 -11.84 5.45 1.46
C THR A 62 -13.05 4.59 1.17
N PHE A 63 -13.09 3.96 -0.01
CA PHE A 63 -14.18 3.08 -0.40
C PHE A 63 -14.31 1.89 0.57
N PHE A 64 -13.20 1.26 0.97
CA PHE A 64 -13.20 0.17 1.95
C PHE A 64 -13.84 0.60 3.27
N PHE A 65 -13.43 1.74 3.84
CA PHE A 65 -14.02 2.24 5.09
C PHE A 65 -15.47 2.69 4.92
N ALA A 66 -15.83 3.29 3.78
CA ALA A 66 -17.20 3.70 3.50
C ALA A 66 -18.15 2.49 3.42
N VAL A 67 -17.76 1.45 2.68
CA VAL A 67 -18.51 0.18 2.64
C VAL A 67 -18.54 -0.47 4.02
N GLY A 68 -17.42 -0.46 4.74
CA GLY A 68 -17.34 -1.00 6.08
C GLY A 68 -18.24 -0.30 7.10
N TYR A 69 -18.42 1.00 6.96
CA TYR A 69 -19.35 1.79 7.76
C TYR A 69 -20.82 1.42 7.49
N MET A 70 -21.15 0.94 6.29
CA MET A 70 -22.50 0.46 5.95
C MET A 70 -22.80 -0.92 6.54
N ASP A 71 -21.78 -1.68 6.98
CA ASP A 71 -21.98 -2.92 7.72
C ASP A 71 -22.22 -2.65 9.22
N LYS A 72 -23.31 -3.20 9.77
CA LYS A 72 -23.71 -2.94 11.16
C LYS A 72 -22.66 -3.39 12.18
N ASN A 73 -21.98 -4.51 11.94
CA ASN A 73 -21.01 -5.05 12.90
C ASN A 73 -19.71 -4.24 12.84
N PHE A 74 -19.25 -3.92 11.63
CA PHE A 74 -18.00 -3.18 11.45
C PHE A 74 -18.16 -1.70 11.82
N SER A 75 -19.31 -1.08 11.57
CA SER A 75 -19.62 0.29 11.99
C SER A 75 -19.52 0.50 13.50
N VAL A 76 -20.01 -0.45 14.31
CA VAL A 76 -19.87 -0.42 15.77
C VAL A 76 -18.41 -0.39 16.20
N ILE A 77 -17.54 -1.11 15.49
CA ILE A 77 -16.10 -1.10 15.72
C ILE A 77 -15.52 0.25 15.26
N LEU A 78 -15.81 0.70 14.04
CA LEU A 78 -15.25 1.94 13.49
C LEU A 78 -15.61 3.19 14.28
N MET A 79 -16.83 3.27 14.82
CA MET A 79 -17.31 4.41 15.60
C MET A 79 -16.77 4.47 17.04
N LYS A 80 -16.05 3.45 17.49
CA LYS A 80 -15.41 3.47 18.80
C LYS A 80 -14.37 4.59 18.84
N GLY A 81 -14.40 5.43 19.88
CA GLY A 81 -13.58 6.64 19.92
C GLY A 81 -12.06 6.39 19.78
N ASP A 82 -11.58 5.26 20.29
CA ASP A 82 -10.19 4.79 20.19
C ASP A 82 -9.81 4.25 18.80
N ASN A 83 -10.79 3.96 17.93
CA ASN A 83 -10.55 3.46 16.58
C ASN A 83 -10.44 4.59 15.54
N PHE A 84 -10.89 5.81 15.85
CA PHE A 84 -10.70 6.95 14.96
C PHE A 84 -9.21 7.23 14.64
N PRO A 85 -8.28 7.22 15.63
CA PRO A 85 -6.84 7.26 15.37
C PRO A 85 -6.34 6.13 14.46
N ILE A 86 -6.91 4.92 14.58
CA ILE A 86 -6.50 3.77 13.75
C ILE A 86 -6.89 4.00 12.28
N VAL A 87 -8.09 4.52 12.01
CA VAL A 87 -8.51 4.88 10.66
C VAL A 87 -7.54 5.93 10.09
N LEU A 88 -7.26 7.00 10.81
CA LEU A 88 -6.30 8.04 10.40
C LEU A 88 -4.89 7.48 10.17
N MET A 89 -4.46 6.52 11.00
CA MET A 89 -3.17 5.86 10.88
C MET A 89 -3.06 5.10 9.55
N VAL A 90 -4.11 4.41 9.10
CA VAL A 90 -4.11 3.72 7.79
C VAL A 90 -3.86 4.69 6.64
N TYR A 91 -4.56 5.84 6.64
CA TYR A 91 -4.31 6.89 5.64
C TYR A 91 -2.89 7.44 5.73
N SER A 92 -2.42 7.72 6.95
CA SER A 92 -1.12 8.33 7.19
C SER A 92 0.03 7.41 6.75
N ILE A 93 0.00 6.15 7.17
CA ILE A 93 1.02 5.15 6.79
C ILE A 93 1.10 5.07 5.27
N PHE A 94 -0.04 4.86 4.59
CA PHE A 94 -0.03 4.78 3.14
C PHE A 94 0.50 6.07 2.49
N PHE A 95 -0.01 7.23 2.90
CA PHE A 95 0.36 8.51 2.29
C PHE A 95 1.84 8.84 2.48
N PHE A 96 2.39 8.65 3.69
CA PHE A 96 3.80 8.96 3.93
C PHE A 96 4.74 7.94 3.27
N THR A 97 4.36 6.66 3.19
CA THR A 97 5.08 5.68 2.38
C THR A 97 5.06 6.07 0.90
N TRP A 98 3.88 6.46 0.38
CA TRP A 98 3.76 6.95 -0.99
C TRP A 98 4.60 8.20 -1.22
N LEU A 99 4.58 9.17 -0.31
CA LEU A 99 5.33 10.42 -0.42
C LEU A 99 6.83 10.15 -0.48
N GLY A 100 7.33 9.26 0.38
CA GLY A 100 8.73 8.81 0.36
C GLY A 100 9.11 8.20 -0.98
N MET A 101 8.31 7.26 -1.47
CA MET A 101 8.55 6.60 -2.75
C MET A 101 8.44 7.56 -3.93
N HIS A 102 7.43 8.42 -3.96
CA HIS A 102 7.24 9.42 -5.02
C HIS A 102 8.46 10.34 -5.13
N LYS A 103 9.00 10.80 -3.99
CA LYS A 103 10.25 11.58 -3.95
C LYS A 103 11.46 10.76 -4.39
N ALA A 104 11.55 9.48 -4.03
CA ALA A 104 12.64 8.60 -4.45
C ALA A 104 12.72 8.48 -5.98
N TYR A 105 11.60 8.18 -6.65
CA TYR A 105 11.55 8.12 -8.12
C TYR A 105 11.94 9.46 -8.79
N ILE A 106 11.49 10.58 -8.24
CA ILE A 106 11.90 11.91 -8.74
C ILE A 106 13.41 12.12 -8.55
N ASN A 107 13.97 11.65 -7.44
CA ASN A 107 15.39 11.76 -7.16
C ASN A 107 16.24 10.89 -8.09
N ASP A 108 15.76 9.69 -8.47
CA ASP A 108 16.42 8.84 -9.45
C ASP A 108 16.49 9.53 -10.83
N GLU A 109 15.38 10.11 -11.30
CA GLU A 109 15.38 10.89 -12.55
C GLU A 109 16.31 12.11 -12.49
N ARG A 110 16.39 12.76 -11.33
CA ARG A 110 17.27 13.92 -11.11
C ARG A 110 18.73 13.50 -11.12
N TRP A 111 19.05 12.36 -10.53
CA TRP A 111 20.38 11.78 -10.52
C TRP A 111 20.87 11.48 -11.94
N GLU A 112 20.03 10.84 -12.77
CA GLU A 112 20.33 10.59 -14.19
C GLU A 112 20.58 11.88 -14.98
N LYS A 113 19.86 12.95 -14.64
CA LYS A 113 20.03 14.29 -15.23
C LYS A 113 21.22 15.07 -14.64
N GLY A 114 21.95 14.51 -13.67
CA GLY A 114 23.07 15.16 -13.00
C GLY A 114 22.67 16.35 -12.12
N VAL A 115 21.39 16.45 -11.71
CA VAL A 115 20.89 17.56 -10.88
C VAL A 115 20.70 17.11 -9.43
N LYS A 116 20.88 18.05 -8.50
CA LYS A 116 20.80 17.80 -7.06
C LYS A 116 19.46 17.20 -6.64
N ALA A 117 19.50 16.19 -5.77
CA ALA A 117 18.34 15.55 -5.17
C ALA A 117 17.49 16.49 -4.29
N ILE A 118 16.20 16.20 -4.21
CA ILE A 118 15.26 16.83 -3.28
C ILE A 118 15.51 16.24 -1.88
N ARG A 119 15.56 17.10 -0.86
CA ARG A 119 15.63 16.64 0.54
C ARG A 119 14.36 15.88 0.91
N VAL A 120 14.56 14.71 1.52
CA VAL A 120 13.48 13.88 2.05
C VAL A 120 12.83 14.59 3.22
#